data_AF-A0A392NV97-F1
#
_entry.id   AF-A0A392NV97-F1
#
_cell.length_a   1.000
_cell.length_b   1.000
_cell.length_c   1.000
_cell.angle_alpha   90.00
_cell.angle_beta   90.00
_cell.angle_gamma   90.00
#
_symmetry.space_group_name_H-M   'P 1'
#
loop_
_entity.id
_entity.type
_entity.pdbx_description
1 polymer ?
#
loop_
_entity_poly.entity_id
_entity_poly.type
_entity_poly.pdbx_seq_one_letter_code
_entity_poly.pdbx_strand_id
1 'polypeptide(L)'
;MSKSILHSGVGFGSSKSGTKLRCDQEVLFADKILKFTGSGKMKSRILIITDFAVYIVDPEIDALKRRIALAAVDKICLSKLNDNFLAVIIPTEYDLLIASARKIEIITAFNEATTKASDYELDVLTSNR
;
A
#
# COMPACT_ATOMS: atom_id res chain seq x y z
N MET A 1 52.11 17.91 42.26
CA MET A 1 51.85 19.18 41.56
C MET A 1 51.40 18.78 40.16
N SER A 2 50.15 18.89 39.73
CA SER A 2 49.16 19.95 39.92
C SER A 2 47.71 19.41 39.81
N LYS A 3 46.83 20.09 40.56
CA LYS A 3 45.35 20.25 40.48
C LYS A 3 44.74 20.13 39.07
N SER A 4 43.46 19.86 38.78
CA SER A 4 42.22 19.43 39.48
C SER A 4 41.02 19.72 38.52
N ILE A 5 39.85 19.15 38.81
CA ILE A 5 38.47 19.65 38.51
C ILE A 5 37.70 19.06 37.31
N LEU A 6 36.66 18.30 37.68
CA LEU A 6 35.41 18.03 36.95
C LEU A 6 34.65 19.33 36.67
N HIS A 7 34.10 19.53 35.47
CA HIS A 7 32.86 20.31 35.27
C HIS A 7 31.97 19.68 34.21
N SER A 8 30.70 19.61 34.58
CA SER A 8 29.49 19.29 33.82
C SER A 8 29.31 20.09 32.53
N GLY A 9 28.69 19.48 31.52
CA GLY A 9 28.24 20.18 30.32
C GLY A 9 27.26 19.37 29.46
N VAL A 10 25.98 19.47 29.82
CA VAL A 10 24.77 19.64 28.99
C VAL A 10 24.77 19.00 27.58
N GLY A 11 23.76 18.16 27.33
CA GLY A 11 23.56 17.48 26.06
C GLY A 11 23.21 18.39 24.88
N PHE A 12 23.35 17.80 23.70
CA PHE A 12 22.57 18.17 22.52
C PHE A 12 21.97 16.89 21.94
N GLY A 13 20.70 16.67 22.29
CA GLY A 13 19.83 15.90 21.43
C GLY A 13 19.83 16.58 20.07
N SER A 14 20.43 15.94 19.08
CA SER A 14 20.08 16.23 17.69
C SER A 14 18.89 15.37 17.36
N SER A 15 17.72 15.85 17.79
CA SER A 15 16.47 15.59 17.08
C SER A 15 16.71 15.97 15.63
N LYS A 16 16.96 14.99 14.78
CA LYS A 16 16.67 15.10 13.37
C LYS A 16 15.32 14.43 13.16
N SER A 17 14.28 15.14 13.59
CA SER A 17 12.97 15.11 12.92
C SER A 17 13.18 15.70 11.51
N GLY A 18 13.96 14.99 10.69
CA GLY A 18 13.86 15.11 9.25
C GLY A 18 12.73 14.18 8.89
N THR A 19 11.58 14.72 8.51
CA THR A 19 10.51 13.93 7.91
C THR A 19 11.14 13.26 6.69
N LYS A 20 11.54 11.99 6.82
CA LYS A 20 12.06 11.20 5.72
C LYS A 20 10.93 11.13 4.72
N LEU A 21 11.02 11.91 3.63
CA LEU A 21 10.11 11.79 2.49
C LEU A 21 10.27 10.36 1.98
N ARG A 22 9.35 9.49 2.39
CA ARG A 22 9.40 8.07 2.05
C ARG A 22 9.00 7.96 0.58
N CYS A 23 10.01 7.75 -0.26
CA CYS A 23 9.81 7.34 -1.64
C CYS A 23 9.56 5.83 -1.68
N ASP A 24 8.80 5.34 -2.65
CA ASP A 24 8.67 3.89 -2.89
C ASP A 24 10.07 3.28 -3.05
N GLN A 25 10.40 2.30 -2.22
CA GLN A 25 11.71 1.66 -2.23
C GLN A 25 11.68 0.32 -2.98
N GLU A 26 10.51 -0.30 -3.06
CA GLU A 26 10.38 -1.67 -3.53
C GLU A 26 9.02 -1.90 -4.21
N VAL A 27 9.02 -2.69 -5.29
CA VAL A 27 7.80 -3.24 -5.89
C VAL A 27 7.59 -4.63 -5.31
N LEU A 28 6.50 -4.80 -4.57
CA LEU A 28 6.14 -6.06 -3.89
C LEU A 28 5.30 -6.96 -4.80
N PHE A 29 4.51 -6.36 -5.68
CA PHE A 29 3.71 -7.08 -6.67
C PHE A 29 3.49 -6.21 -7.90
N ALA A 30 3.53 -6.82 -9.07
CA ALA A 30 3.07 -6.22 -10.31
C ALA A 30 2.45 -7.28 -11.21
N ASP A 31 1.21 -7.05 -11.66
CA ASP A 31 0.58 -7.91 -12.66
C ASP A 31 -0.58 -7.22 -13.38
N LYS A 32 -0.98 -7.78 -14.51
CA LYS A 32 -2.19 -7.40 -15.24
C LYS A 32 -3.43 -7.94 -14.53
N ILE A 33 -4.38 -7.07 -14.28
CA ILE A 33 -5.66 -7.37 -13.62
C ILE A 33 -6.84 -6.97 -14.51
N LEU A 34 -8.04 -7.45 -14.17
CA LEU A 34 -9.28 -6.84 -14.64
C LEU A 34 -9.78 -5.87 -13.57
N LYS A 35 -9.90 -4.58 -13.92
CA LYS A 35 -10.45 -3.53 -13.07
C LYS A 35 -11.87 -3.18 -13.51
N PHE A 36 -12.79 -3.05 -12.57
CA PHE A 36 -14.12 -2.50 -12.84
C PHE A 36 -14.09 -0.98 -12.76
N THR A 37 -14.77 -0.34 -13.71
CA THR A 37 -14.97 1.11 -13.74
C THR A 37 -16.27 1.49 -13.04
N GLY A 38 -16.45 2.76 -12.67
CA GLY A 38 -17.70 3.24 -12.08
C GLY A 38 -18.94 3.05 -12.96
N SER A 39 -18.76 2.84 -14.28
CA SER A 39 -19.85 2.49 -15.20
C SER A 39 -20.09 0.98 -15.33
N GLY A 40 -19.44 0.15 -14.51
CA GLY A 40 -19.52 -1.32 -14.55
C GLY A 40 -18.71 -2.00 -15.66
N LYS A 41 -18.05 -1.26 -16.56
CA LYS A 41 -17.18 -1.87 -17.59
C LYS A 41 -15.93 -2.45 -16.95
N MET A 42 -15.55 -3.65 -17.36
CA MET A 42 -14.26 -4.26 -17.03
C MET A 42 -13.20 -3.77 -18.01
N LYS A 43 -12.04 -3.38 -17.49
CA LYS A 43 -10.89 -2.96 -18.28
C LYS A 43 -9.63 -3.63 -17.77
N SER A 44 -8.74 -4.03 -18.68
CA SER A 44 -7.47 -4.59 -18.28
C SER A 44 -6.49 -3.49 -17.86
N ARG A 45 -5.91 -3.60 -16.67
CA ARG A 45 -4.98 -2.61 -16.10
C ARG A 45 -3.79 -3.31 -15.48
N ILE A 46 -2.67 -2.63 -15.33
CA ILE A 46 -1.55 -3.13 -14.54
C ILE A 46 -1.74 -2.62 -13.11
N LEU A 47 -1.77 -3.54 -12.14
CA LEU A 47 -1.73 -3.26 -10.72
C LEU A 47 -0.26 -3.36 -10.28
N ILE A 48 0.25 -2.32 -9.61
CA ILE A 48 1.56 -2.35 -8.97
C ILE A 48 1.36 -2.00 -7.50
N ILE A 49 1.88 -2.84 -6.61
CA ILE A 49 1.88 -2.62 -5.17
C ILE A 49 3.33 -2.42 -4.75
N THR A 50 3.61 -1.31 -4.08
CA THR A 50 4.91 -1.00 -3.49
C THR A 50 4.81 -1.00 -1.97
N ASP A 51 5.92 -0.73 -1.30
CA ASP A 51 5.96 -0.52 0.15
C ASP A 51 5.32 0.80 0.63
N PHE A 52 4.81 1.65 -0.27
CA PHE A 52 4.21 2.95 0.10
C PHE A 52 2.87 3.26 -0.60
N ALA A 53 2.63 2.76 -1.81
CA ALA A 53 1.41 3.05 -2.56
C ALA A 53 0.99 1.92 -3.52
N VAL A 54 -0.25 1.98 -3.95
CA VAL A 54 -0.81 1.14 -5.01
C VAL A 54 -1.04 1.98 -6.26
N TYR A 55 -0.58 1.46 -7.39
CA TYR A 55 -0.65 2.12 -8.68
C TYR A 55 -1.52 1.32 -9.64
N ILE A 56 -2.35 2.05 -10.39
CA ILE A 56 -3.14 1.51 -11.50
C ILE A 56 -2.65 2.17 -12.78
N VAL A 57 -2.03 1.38 -13.65
CA VAL A 57 -1.52 1.83 -14.94
C VAL A 57 -2.44 1.34 -16.06
N ASP A 58 -2.67 2.21 -17.04
CA ASP A 58 -3.38 1.90 -18.27
C ASP A 58 -2.38 1.57 -19.37
N PRO A 59 -2.18 0.28 -19.70
CA PRO A 59 -1.20 -0.13 -20.70
C PRO A 59 -1.63 0.21 -22.13
N GLU A 60 -2.88 0.62 -22.36
CA GLU A 60 -3.35 1.00 -23.70
C GLU A 60 -2.88 2.40 -24.11
N ILE A 61 -2.61 3.25 -23.12
CA ILE A 61 -2.22 4.66 -23.33
C ILE A 61 -0.96 5.05 -22.56
N ASP A 62 -0.22 4.06 -22.05
CA ASP A 62 1.01 4.22 -21.28
C ASP A 62 0.94 5.27 -20.16
N ALA A 63 -0.20 5.30 -19.43
CA ALA A 63 -0.47 6.34 -18.44
C ALA A 63 -0.80 5.77 -17.06
N LEU A 64 -0.25 6.41 -16.03
CA LEU A 64 -0.66 6.19 -14.64
C LEU A 64 -2.07 6.78 -14.43
N LYS A 65 -3.05 5.93 -14.13
CA LYS A 65 -4.45 6.35 -13.92
C LYS A 65 -4.77 6.71 -12.49
N ARG A 66 -4.13 6.04 -11.53
CA ARG A 66 -4.38 6.27 -10.11
C ARG A 66 -3.18 5.85 -9.29
N ARG A 67 -2.91 6.62 -8.23
CA ARG A 67 -2.02 6.29 -7.14
C ARG A 67 -2.82 6.37 -5.85
N ILE A 68 -2.80 5.30 -5.05
CA ILE A 68 -3.50 5.19 -3.78
C ILE A 68 -2.42 5.03 -2.71
N ALA A 69 -2.36 5.95 -1.74
CA ALA A 69 -1.45 5.76 -0.61
C ALA A 69 -1.89 4.54 0.21
N LEU A 70 -0.97 3.72 0.69
CA LEU A 70 -1.33 2.55 1.53
C LEU A 70 -2.13 2.96 2.77
N ALA A 71 -1.78 4.10 3.37
CA ALA A 71 -2.49 4.67 4.53
C ALA A 71 -3.96 5.07 4.24
N ALA A 72 -4.38 5.13 2.98
CA ALA A 72 -5.77 5.39 2.61
C ALA A 72 -6.60 4.11 2.47
N VAL A 73 -5.95 2.93 2.46
CA VAL A 73 -6.64 1.64 2.39
C VAL A 73 -7.12 1.26 3.79
N ASP A 74 -8.41 1.00 3.92
CA ASP A 74 -9.03 0.55 5.18
C ASP A 74 -8.94 -0.97 5.31
N LYS A 75 -9.41 -1.70 4.29
CA LYS A 75 -9.45 -3.17 4.30
C LYS A 75 -9.54 -3.75 2.89
N ILE A 76 -9.29 -5.05 2.79
CA ILE A 76 -9.53 -5.83 1.56
C ILE A 76 -10.67 -6.81 1.79
N CYS A 77 -11.64 -6.80 0.89
CA CYS A 77 -12.76 -7.74 0.88
C CYS A 77 -12.56 -8.75 -0.25
N LEU A 78 -12.67 -10.03 0.06
CA LEU A 78 -12.58 -11.14 -0.89
C LEU A 78 -13.95 -11.80 -1.07
N SER A 79 -14.24 -12.22 -2.29
CA SER A 79 -15.34 -13.16 -2.50
C SER A 79 -15.07 -14.48 -1.77
N LYS A 80 -16.11 -15.06 -1.17
CA LYS A 80 -16.11 -16.39 -0.56
C LYS A 80 -16.14 -17.51 -1.61
N LEU A 81 -16.41 -17.17 -2.87
CA LEU A 81 -16.39 -18.13 -3.98
C LEU A 81 -14.99 -18.26 -4.56
N ASN A 82 -14.77 -19.30 -5.35
CA ASN A 82 -13.53 -19.50 -6.08
C ASN A 82 -13.52 -18.71 -7.41
N ASP A 83 -13.72 -17.39 -7.34
CA ASP A 83 -14.06 -16.53 -8.49
C ASP A 83 -13.07 -15.37 -8.72
N ASN A 84 -11.92 -15.36 -8.04
CA ASN A 84 -10.82 -14.40 -8.23
C ASN A 84 -11.14 -12.92 -7.96
N PHE A 85 -12.34 -12.59 -7.46
CA PHE A 85 -12.73 -11.20 -7.21
C PHE A 85 -12.32 -10.71 -5.81
N LEU A 86 -11.89 -9.44 -5.77
CA LEU A 86 -11.65 -8.71 -4.54
C LEU A 86 -11.97 -7.21 -4.68
N ALA A 87 -12.17 -6.57 -3.54
CA ALA A 87 -12.35 -5.14 -3.40
C ALA A 87 -11.32 -4.58 -2.41
N VAL A 88 -10.65 -3.50 -2.78
CA VAL A 88 -9.82 -2.70 -1.87
C VAL A 88 -10.62 -1.49 -1.45
N ILE A 89 -10.93 -1.40 -0.16
CA ILE A 89 -11.83 -0.39 0.42
C ILE A 89 -11.03 0.85 0.77
N ILE A 90 -11.45 2.01 0.26
CA ILE A 90 -10.75 3.29 0.38
C ILE A 90 -11.76 4.36 0.82
N PRO A 91 -11.99 4.54 2.14
CA PRO A 91 -13.11 5.34 2.65
C PRO A 91 -13.10 6.82 2.21
N THR A 92 -11.92 7.35 1.93
CA THR A 92 -11.73 8.75 1.53
C THR A 92 -11.95 8.98 0.03
N GLU A 93 -12.08 7.91 -0.76
CA GLU A 93 -12.26 7.96 -2.21
C GLU A 93 -13.20 6.82 -2.68
N TYR A 94 -13.11 6.43 -3.97
CA TYR A 94 -13.82 5.28 -4.50
C TYR A 94 -13.00 4.00 -4.35
N ASP A 95 -13.69 2.91 -4.02
CA ASP A 95 -13.10 1.58 -3.89
C ASP A 95 -12.50 1.07 -5.21
N LEU A 96 -11.54 0.16 -5.09
CA LEU A 96 -10.93 -0.52 -6.22
C LEU A 96 -11.46 -1.96 -6.29
N LEU A 97 -12.35 -2.21 -7.25
CA LEU A 97 -12.90 -3.53 -7.55
C LEU A 97 -12.09 -4.20 -8.67
N ILE A 98 -11.56 -5.39 -8.40
CA ILE A 98 -10.66 -6.10 -9.33
C ILE A 98 -10.89 -7.61 -9.35
N ALA A 99 -10.40 -8.25 -10.42
CA ALA A 99 -10.29 -9.69 -10.53
C ALA A 99 -8.86 -10.09 -10.93
N SER A 100 -8.32 -11.10 -10.27
CA SER A 100 -7.01 -11.68 -10.60
C SER A 100 -6.91 -13.13 -10.16
N ALA A 101 -6.39 -14.00 -11.04
CA ALA A 101 -6.04 -15.37 -10.67
C ALA A 101 -4.95 -15.44 -9.58
N ARG A 102 -4.20 -14.34 -9.39
CA ARG A 102 -3.15 -14.17 -8.39
C ARG A 102 -3.64 -13.38 -7.18
N LYS A 103 -4.92 -13.56 -6.80
CA LYS A 103 -5.53 -12.83 -5.66
C LYS A 103 -4.78 -13.05 -4.36
N ILE A 104 -4.22 -14.24 -4.15
CA ILE A 104 -3.48 -14.59 -2.93
C ILE A 104 -2.19 -13.77 -2.86
N GLU A 105 -1.43 -13.70 -3.93
CA GLU A 105 -0.20 -12.90 -4.01
C GLU A 105 -0.47 -11.41 -3.84
N ILE A 106 -1.61 -10.91 -4.37
CA ILE A 106 -2.05 -9.53 -4.14
C ILE A 106 -2.26 -9.28 -2.64
N ILE A 107 -2.99 -10.16 -1.93
CA ILE A 107 -3.24 -10.03 -0.50
C ILE A 107 -1.93 -10.08 0.29
N THR A 108 -1.06 -11.04 -0.03
CA THR A 108 0.25 -11.16 0.60
C THR A 108 1.07 -9.88 0.43
N ALA A 109 1.10 -9.31 -0.78
CA ALA A 109 1.81 -8.07 -1.04
C ALA A 109 1.23 -6.88 -0.29
N PHE A 110 -0.11 -6.79 -0.16
CA PHE A 110 -0.74 -5.75 0.67
C PHE A 110 -0.34 -5.87 2.15
N ASN A 111 -0.40 -7.08 2.72
CA ASN A 111 -0.01 -7.30 4.11
C ASN A 111 1.46 -6.96 4.35
N GLU A 112 2.35 -7.40 3.45
CA GLU A 112 3.77 -7.05 3.53
C GLU A 112 3.99 -5.53 3.46
N ALA A 113 3.26 -4.86 2.56
CA ALA A 113 3.34 -3.41 2.40
C ALA A 113 2.88 -2.65 3.66
N THR A 114 1.79 -3.08 4.30
CA THR A 114 1.28 -2.43 5.52
C THR A 114 2.15 -2.71 6.74
N THR A 115 2.65 -3.94 6.90
CA THR A 115 3.62 -4.26 7.96
C THR A 115 4.87 -3.40 7.82
N LYS A 116 5.43 -3.28 6.61
CA LYS A 116 6.59 -2.41 6.33
C LYS A 116 6.28 -0.93 6.58
N ALA A 117 5.00 -0.52 6.54
CA ALA A 117 4.63 0.89 6.62
C ALA A 117 4.19 1.40 7.99
N SER A 118 3.59 0.56 8.82
CA SER A 118 3.00 1.00 10.08
C SER A 118 3.01 -0.06 11.18
N ASP A 119 3.77 -1.15 11.03
CA ASP A 119 3.75 -2.32 11.95
C ASP A 119 2.33 -2.88 12.19
N TYR A 120 1.40 -2.62 11.26
CA TYR A 120 -0.01 -3.01 11.33
C TYR A 120 -0.33 -4.01 10.22
N GLU A 121 -1.11 -5.05 10.56
CA GLU A 121 -1.64 -6.02 9.61
C GLU A 121 -2.98 -5.55 9.06
N LEU A 122 -3.12 -5.53 7.74
CA LEU A 122 -4.34 -5.07 7.10
C LEU A 122 -5.48 -6.09 7.28
N ASP A 123 -6.67 -5.61 7.63
CA ASP A 123 -7.85 -6.46 7.77
C ASP A 123 -8.27 -7.05 6.41
N VAL A 124 -8.31 -8.38 6.33
CA VAL A 124 -8.80 -9.13 5.17
C VAL A 124 -10.12 -9.80 5.53
N LEU A 125 -11.21 -9.34 4.90
CA LEU A 125 -12.56 -9.87 5.12
C LEU A 125 -13.00 -10.76 3.96
N THR A 126 -13.67 -11.87 4.26
CA THR A 126 -14.34 -12.69 3.25
C THR A 126 -15.84 -12.41 3.28
N SER A 127 -16.41 -11.91 2.19
CA SER A 127 -17.82 -11.50 2.12
C SER A 127 -18.39 -11.64 0.71
N ASN A 128 -19.63 -12.12 0.62
CA ASN A 128 -20.45 -12.14 -0.60
C ASN A 128 -21.66 -11.20 -0.49
N ARG A 129 -21.62 -10.24 0.44
CA ARG A 129 -22.78 -9.40 0.78
C ARG A 129 -23.20 -8.50 -0.37
#